data_AF-A0A6P1ZCA8-F1
#
_entry.id   AF-A0A6P1ZCA8-F1
#
_cell.length_a   1.000
_cell.length_b   1.000
_cell.length_c   1.000
_cell.angle_alpha   90.00
_cell.angle_beta   90.00
_cell.angle_gamma   90.00
#
_symmetry.space_group_name_H-M   'P 1'
#
loop_
_entity.id
_entity.type
_entity.pdbx_description
1 polymer ?
#
loop_
_entity_poly.entity_id
_entity_poly.type
_entity_poly.pdbx_seq_one_letter_code
_entity_poly.pdbx_strand_id
1 'polypeptide(L)'
;DRVDLRAGVDAGVDALAISFVQGPEDIEDALRELKAHGKTVPLVAKLERRNAVDTLDDILKLADAVMVARGDLGLECPLSEVPIIQKRIIRAARHAQKASIVATQMLLSMFRNPIPTRAEATAVANALLDGADCVMLSGETSAGEHPVSAVTFIDEVATHPEPYFR
;
A
#
# COMPACT_ATOMS: atom_id res chain seq x y z
N ASP A 1 -13.09 -11.89 -7.61
CA ASP A 1 -12.53 -10.72 -8.33
C ASP A 1 -13.57 -9.95 -9.14
N ARG A 2 -14.00 -10.37 -10.34
CA ARG A 2 -14.96 -9.57 -11.14
C ARG A 2 -16.31 -9.32 -10.44
N VAL A 3 -16.82 -10.32 -9.74
CA VAL A 3 -18.06 -10.20 -8.96
C VAL A 3 -17.87 -9.21 -7.81
N ASP A 4 -16.78 -9.33 -7.05
CA ASP A 4 -16.47 -8.46 -5.91
C ASP A 4 -16.18 -7.03 -6.34
N LEU A 5 -15.50 -6.86 -7.48
CA LEU A 5 -15.25 -5.57 -8.10
C LEU A 5 -16.58 -4.86 -8.40
N ARG A 6 -17.51 -5.53 -9.10
CA ARG A 6 -18.83 -4.96 -9.39
C ARG A 6 -19.60 -4.64 -8.12
N ALA A 7 -19.60 -5.56 -7.15
CA ALA A 7 -20.28 -5.36 -5.87
C ALA A 7 -19.71 -4.15 -5.09
N GLY A 8 -18.39 -4.00 -5.03
CA GLY A 8 -17.74 -2.86 -4.39
C GLY A 8 -18.05 -1.54 -5.08
N VAL A 9 -18.04 -1.53 -6.42
CA VAL A 9 -18.40 -0.36 -7.22
C VAL A 9 -19.87 0.03 -7.01
N ASP A 10 -20.78 -0.95 -6.96
CA ASP A 10 -22.20 -0.72 -6.69
C ASP A 10 -22.44 -0.22 -5.26
N ALA A 11 -21.61 -0.65 -4.31
CA ALA A 11 -21.60 -0.15 -2.94
C ALA A 11 -21.02 1.28 -2.82
N GLY A 12 -20.40 1.81 -3.87
CA GLY A 12 -19.88 3.18 -3.90
C GLY A 12 -18.52 3.36 -3.23
N VAL A 13 -17.63 2.37 -3.30
CA VAL A 13 -16.25 2.51 -2.80
C VAL A 13 -15.48 3.62 -3.52
N ASP A 14 -14.63 4.33 -2.79
CA ASP A 14 -13.83 5.44 -3.32
C ASP A 14 -12.60 5.01 -4.12
N ALA A 15 -12.14 3.77 -3.91
CA ALA A 15 -11.00 3.18 -4.60
C ALA A 15 -11.07 1.65 -4.58
N LEU A 16 -10.39 1.00 -5.51
CA LEU A 16 -10.23 -0.45 -5.57
C LEU A 16 -8.74 -0.82 -5.58
N ALA A 17 -8.34 -1.73 -4.69
CA ALA A 17 -6.99 -2.27 -4.68
C ALA A 17 -6.92 -3.61 -5.41
N ILE A 18 -6.13 -3.67 -6.48
CA ILE A 18 -5.93 -4.88 -7.30
C ILE A 18 -4.76 -5.67 -6.72
N SER A 19 -5.03 -6.90 -6.26
CA SER A 19 -4.03 -7.78 -5.64
C SER A 19 -3.24 -8.57 -6.68
N PHE A 20 -2.02 -8.97 -6.31
CA PHE A 20 -1.12 -9.81 -7.08
C PHE A 20 -0.87 -9.36 -8.52
N VAL A 21 -0.85 -8.03 -8.74
CA VAL A 21 -0.49 -7.45 -10.04
C VAL A 21 0.85 -8.01 -10.48
N GLN A 22 0.89 -8.57 -11.68
CA GLN A 22 2.07 -9.10 -12.36
C GLN A 22 2.64 -8.09 -13.35
N GLY A 23 1.76 -7.29 -13.96
CA GLY A 23 2.09 -6.33 -15.00
C GLY A 23 0.96 -5.35 -15.31
N PRO A 24 1.14 -4.46 -16.31
CA PRO A 24 0.13 -3.49 -16.71
C PRO A 24 -1.20 -4.13 -17.14
N GLU A 25 -1.16 -5.34 -17.71
CA GLU A 25 -2.32 -6.08 -18.21
C GLU A 25 -3.39 -6.34 -17.14
N ASP A 26 -3.00 -6.55 -15.88
CA ASP A 26 -3.95 -6.76 -14.78
C ASP A 26 -4.73 -5.49 -14.46
N ILE A 27 -4.09 -4.33 -14.61
CA ILE A 27 -4.73 -3.03 -14.44
C ILE A 27 -5.64 -2.73 -15.63
N GLU A 28 -5.20 -3.04 -16.85
CA GLU A 28 -6.05 -2.92 -18.04
C GLU A 28 -7.32 -3.77 -17.93
N ASP A 29 -7.20 -4.99 -17.41
CA ASP A 29 -8.34 -5.88 -17.16
C ASP A 29 -9.35 -5.28 -16.18
N ALA A 30 -8.88 -4.73 -15.06
CA ALA A 30 -9.74 -4.04 -14.11
C ALA A 30 -10.40 -2.80 -14.73
N LEU A 31 -9.66 -2.00 -15.50
CA LEU A 31 -10.21 -0.83 -16.21
C LEU A 31 -11.27 -1.23 -17.26
N ARG A 32 -11.05 -2.33 -17.99
CA ARG A 32 -12.03 -2.85 -18.95
C ARG A 32 -13.32 -3.27 -18.26
N GLU A 33 -13.20 -3.93 -17.11
CA GLU A 33 -14.36 -4.36 -16.32
C GLU A 33 -15.14 -3.15 -15.77
N LEU A 34 -14.45 -2.16 -15.19
CA LEU A 34 -15.06 -0.92 -14.73
C LEU A 34 -15.80 -0.17 -15.84
N LYS A 35 -15.16 -0.07 -17.02
CA LYS A 35 -15.76 0.55 -18.20
C LYS A 35 -17.01 -0.20 -18.66
N ALA A 36 -16.97 -1.53 -18.67
CA ALA A 36 -18.14 -2.36 -19.02
C ALA A 36 -19.29 -2.19 -18.00
N HIS A 37 -18.96 -1.95 -16.73
CA HIS A 37 -19.91 -1.67 -15.66
C HIS A 37 -20.39 -0.20 -15.64
N GLY A 38 -19.85 0.67 -16.51
CA GLY A 38 -20.28 2.06 -16.65
C GLY A 38 -19.87 2.96 -15.49
N LYS A 39 -18.81 2.60 -14.76
CA LYS A 39 -18.32 3.30 -13.57
C LYS A 39 -16.83 3.58 -13.68
N THR A 40 -16.37 4.60 -12.97
CA THR A 40 -14.95 4.94 -12.86
C THR A 40 -14.64 5.08 -11.38
N VAL A 41 -13.67 4.28 -10.93
CA VAL A 41 -13.20 4.25 -9.54
C VAL A 41 -11.67 4.16 -9.59
N PRO A 42 -10.94 4.99 -8.83
CA PRO A 42 -9.48 4.91 -8.75
C PRO A 42 -8.96 3.51 -8.46
N LEU A 43 -7.93 3.10 -9.20
CA LEU A 43 -7.26 1.81 -9.02
C LEU A 43 -5.94 1.95 -8.27
N VAL A 44 -5.76 1.12 -7.24
CA VAL A 44 -4.52 0.97 -6.49
C VAL A 44 -3.87 -0.34 -6.87
N ALA A 45 -2.70 -0.31 -7.51
CA ALA A 45 -1.96 -1.52 -7.83
C ALA A 45 -1.18 -2.04 -6.61
N LYS A 46 -1.48 -3.25 -6.12
CA LYS A 46 -0.71 -3.86 -5.03
C LYS A 46 0.52 -4.55 -5.60
N LEU A 47 1.68 -4.00 -5.27
CA LEU A 47 2.98 -4.48 -5.72
C LEU A 47 3.45 -5.57 -4.75
N GLU A 48 3.14 -6.80 -5.12
CA GLU A 48 3.38 -8.02 -4.34
C GLU A 48 4.33 -8.99 -5.07
N ARG A 49 4.53 -8.79 -6.37
CA ARG A 49 5.27 -9.68 -7.27
C ARG A 49 6.53 -9.02 -7.81
N ARG A 50 7.56 -9.81 -8.09
CA ARG A 50 8.82 -9.34 -8.67
C ARG A 50 8.58 -8.72 -10.05
N ASN A 51 7.77 -9.38 -10.88
CA ASN A 51 7.39 -8.89 -12.21
C ASN A 51 6.73 -7.50 -12.16
N ALA A 52 5.92 -7.22 -11.14
CA ALA A 52 5.28 -5.92 -10.95
C ALA A 52 6.32 -4.82 -10.65
N VAL A 53 7.34 -5.16 -9.87
CA VAL A 53 8.45 -4.24 -9.57
C VAL A 53 9.30 -3.98 -10.83
N ASP A 54 9.46 -4.99 -11.68
CA ASP A 54 10.24 -4.89 -12.92
C ASP A 54 9.49 -4.09 -14.00
N THR A 55 8.16 -4.16 -14.01
CA THR A 55 7.26 -3.44 -14.96
C THR A 55 6.59 -2.20 -14.35
N LEU A 56 7.12 -1.71 -13.23
CA LEU A 56 6.51 -0.65 -12.42
C LEU A 56 6.10 0.60 -13.21
N ASP A 57 6.95 1.05 -14.14
CA ASP A 57 6.69 2.28 -14.91
C ASP A 57 5.48 2.13 -15.84
N ASP A 58 5.21 0.92 -16.35
CA ASP A 58 4.04 0.66 -17.18
C ASP A 58 2.77 0.55 -16.34
N ILE A 59 2.87 -0.05 -15.15
CA ILE A 59 1.76 -0.08 -14.17
C ILE A 59 1.38 1.36 -13.77
N LEU A 60 2.35 2.23 -13.50
CA LEU A 60 2.12 3.62 -13.08
C LEU A 60 1.44 4.48 -14.16
N LYS A 61 1.54 4.12 -15.44
CA LYS A 61 0.80 4.81 -16.52
C LYS A 61 -0.70 4.55 -16.44
N LEU A 62 -1.10 3.43 -15.84
CA LEU A 62 -2.48 2.95 -15.82
C LEU A 62 -3.14 3.10 -14.45
N ALA A 63 -2.41 2.83 -13.37
CA ALA A 63 -2.93 2.91 -12.01
C ALA A 63 -3.01 4.35 -11.49
N ASP A 64 -3.93 4.60 -10.55
CA ASP A 64 -4.09 5.90 -9.89
C ASP A 64 -3.20 6.03 -8.64
N ALA A 65 -2.91 4.89 -8.01
CA ALA A 65 -1.98 4.77 -6.89
C ALA A 65 -1.31 3.40 -6.87
N VAL A 66 -0.29 3.25 -6.02
CA VAL A 66 0.38 1.97 -5.78
C VAL A 66 0.44 1.66 -4.29
N MET A 67 0.46 0.37 -3.97
CA MET A 67 0.63 -0.13 -2.60
C MET A 67 1.85 -1.04 -2.55
N VAL A 68 2.82 -0.71 -1.69
CA VAL A 68 3.97 -1.55 -1.36
C VAL A 68 3.54 -2.57 -0.31
N ALA A 69 3.25 -3.80 -0.73
CA ALA A 69 2.83 -4.89 0.14
C ALA A 69 4.05 -5.71 0.60
N ARG A 70 4.69 -5.25 1.68
CA ARG A 70 5.99 -5.76 2.13
C ARG A 70 5.98 -7.23 2.58
N GLY A 71 4.87 -7.70 3.13
CA GLY A 71 4.67 -9.09 3.53
C GLY A 71 4.83 -10.04 2.35
N ASP A 72 4.02 -9.84 1.31
CA ASP A 72 4.08 -10.66 0.08
C ASP A 72 5.38 -10.44 -0.70
N LEU A 73 5.84 -9.20 -0.82
CA LEU A 73 7.14 -8.92 -1.44
C LEU A 73 8.30 -9.61 -0.73
N GLY A 74 8.23 -9.78 0.59
CA GLY A 74 9.25 -10.50 1.37
C GLY A 74 9.21 -12.03 1.19
N LEU A 75 8.13 -12.57 0.65
CA LEU A 75 8.05 -13.97 0.22
C LEU A 75 8.59 -14.15 -1.21
N GLU A 76 8.36 -13.16 -2.07
CA GLU A 76 8.72 -13.20 -3.49
C GLU A 76 10.18 -12.78 -3.75
N CYS A 77 10.67 -11.77 -3.03
CA CYS A 77 11.99 -11.17 -3.21
C CYS A 77 12.87 -11.44 -1.97
N PRO A 78 14.22 -11.41 -2.10
CA PRO A 78 15.09 -11.46 -0.94
C PRO A 78 14.75 -10.35 0.07
N LEU A 79 14.61 -10.70 1.36
CA LEU A 79 14.24 -9.74 2.41
C LEU A 79 15.17 -8.52 2.48
N SER A 80 16.45 -8.69 2.16
CA SER A 80 17.44 -7.61 2.09
C SER A 80 17.15 -6.60 0.96
N GLU A 81 16.40 -6.98 -0.06
CA GLU A 81 16.03 -6.11 -1.18
C GLU A 81 14.74 -5.33 -0.90
N VAL A 82 13.84 -5.83 -0.05
CA VAL A 82 12.52 -5.23 0.20
C VAL A 82 12.59 -3.75 0.59
N PRO A 83 13.51 -3.30 1.48
CA PRO A 83 13.64 -1.87 1.79
C PRO A 83 14.07 -1.02 0.58
N ILE A 84 14.89 -1.58 -0.32
CA ILE A 84 15.35 -0.90 -1.53
C ILE A 84 14.19 -0.81 -2.54
N ILE A 85 13.43 -1.89 -2.70
CA ILE A 85 12.25 -1.96 -3.56
C ILE A 85 11.19 -0.96 -3.10
N GLN A 86 10.91 -0.87 -1.79
CA GLN A 86 10.00 0.13 -1.22
C GLN A 86 10.40 1.55 -1.66
N LYS A 87 11.66 1.94 -1.44
CA LYS A 87 12.17 3.26 -1.80
C LYS A 87 12.07 3.52 -3.31
N ARG A 88 12.38 2.52 -4.13
CA ARG A 88 12.23 2.60 -5.60
C ARG A 88 10.77 2.85 -5.99
N ILE A 89 9.84 2.11 -5.41
CA ILE A 89 8.40 2.24 -5.69
C ILE A 89 7.90 3.63 -5.30
N ILE A 90 8.14 4.07 -4.06
CA ILE A 90 7.69 5.37 -3.56
C ILE A 90 8.24 6.49 -4.45
N ARG A 91 9.53 6.42 -4.79
CA ARG A 91 10.17 7.39 -5.67
C ARG A 91 9.55 7.42 -7.07
N ALA A 92 9.31 6.26 -7.67
CA ALA A 92 8.71 6.17 -9.00
C ALA A 92 7.26 6.69 -9.01
N ALA A 93 6.46 6.32 -8.00
CA ALA A 93 5.10 6.81 -7.82
C ALA A 93 5.07 8.34 -7.72
N ARG A 94 5.93 8.92 -6.87
CA ARG A 94 6.09 10.37 -6.74
C ARG A 94 6.48 11.03 -8.07
N HIS A 95 7.44 10.47 -8.82
CA HIS A 95 7.81 11.00 -10.14
C HIS A 95 6.65 10.95 -11.14
N ALA A 96 5.82 9.91 -11.07
CA ALA A 96 4.62 9.75 -11.89
C ALA A 96 3.41 10.55 -11.37
N GLN A 97 3.55 11.30 -10.27
CA GLN A 97 2.46 12.03 -9.60
C GLN A 97 1.31 11.09 -9.17
N LYS A 98 1.68 9.90 -8.66
CA LYS A 98 0.77 8.87 -8.15
C LYS A 98 1.00 8.70 -6.66
N ALA A 99 -0.09 8.50 -5.92
CA ALA A 99 -0.01 8.24 -4.48
C ALA A 99 0.59 6.86 -4.19
N SER A 100 1.27 6.74 -3.07
CA SER A 100 1.94 5.53 -2.61
C SER A 100 1.50 5.16 -1.19
N ILE A 101 1.11 3.90 -1.00
CA ILE A 101 0.70 3.35 0.28
C ILE A 101 1.74 2.31 0.70
N VAL A 102 2.33 2.44 1.89
CA VAL A 102 3.16 1.38 2.46
C VAL A 102 2.32 0.51 3.38
N ALA A 103 2.25 -0.78 3.06
CA ALA A 103 1.32 -1.72 3.66
C ALA A 103 2.04 -2.93 4.27
N THR A 104 1.32 -3.57 5.21
CA THR A 104 1.70 -4.79 5.95
C THR A 104 2.93 -4.60 6.85
N GLN A 105 3.02 -5.38 7.94
CA GLN A 105 4.18 -5.37 8.86
C GLN A 105 4.53 -3.97 9.41
N MET A 106 3.52 -3.09 9.58
CA MET A 106 3.75 -1.74 10.13
C MET A 106 3.89 -1.81 11.65
N LEU A 107 2.87 -2.34 12.34
CA LEU A 107 2.82 -2.44 13.80
C LEU A 107 2.35 -3.84 14.24
N LEU A 108 2.85 -4.89 13.58
CA LEU A 108 2.33 -6.26 13.71
C LEU A 108 2.25 -6.75 15.18
N SER A 109 3.22 -6.41 16.01
CA SER A 109 3.23 -6.77 17.44
C SER A 109 2.04 -6.18 18.21
N MET A 110 1.48 -5.06 17.73
CA MET A 110 0.31 -4.43 18.32
C MET A 110 -1.00 -5.18 18.09
N PHE A 111 -0.97 -6.28 17.33
CA PHE A 111 -2.07 -7.23 17.31
C PHE A 111 -2.40 -7.74 18.71
N ARG A 112 -1.40 -7.96 19.57
CA ARG A 112 -1.56 -8.45 20.96
C ARG A 112 -0.99 -7.53 22.03
N ASN A 113 -0.16 -6.56 21.65
CA ASN A 113 0.53 -5.69 22.59
C ASN A 113 0.01 -4.25 22.48
N PRO A 114 -0.11 -3.51 23.60
CA PRO A 114 -0.61 -2.14 23.56
C PRO A 114 0.40 -1.12 23.01
N ILE A 115 1.67 -1.52 22.84
CA ILE A 115 2.79 -0.66 22.41
C ILE A 115 3.62 -1.42 21.37
N PRO A 116 4.08 -0.77 20.28
CA PRO A 116 4.88 -1.43 19.27
C PRO A 116 6.33 -1.62 19.71
N THR A 117 7.05 -2.44 18.96
CA THR A 117 8.51 -2.55 19.12
C THR A 117 9.22 -1.32 18.55
N ARG A 118 10.46 -1.07 19.01
CA ARG A 118 11.32 -0.02 18.45
C ARG A 118 11.57 -0.18 16.94
N ALA A 119 11.65 -1.42 16.46
CA ALA A 119 11.85 -1.71 15.06
C ALA A 119 10.63 -1.32 14.22
N GLU A 120 9.42 -1.62 14.70
CA GLU A 120 8.16 -1.24 14.05
C GLU A 120 7.95 0.27 14.05
N ALA A 121 8.19 0.95 15.18
CA ALA A 121 8.17 2.40 15.25
C ALA A 121 9.11 3.04 14.21
N THR A 122 10.32 2.51 14.11
CA THR A 122 11.32 2.95 13.12
C THR A 122 10.89 2.63 11.69
N ALA A 123 10.20 1.52 11.46
CA ALA A 123 9.71 1.14 10.14
C ALA A 123 8.59 2.07 9.64
N VAL A 124 7.65 2.45 10.53
CA VAL A 124 6.61 3.45 10.20
C VAL A 124 7.25 4.80 9.90
N ALA A 125 8.14 5.28 10.77
CA ALA A 125 8.82 6.55 10.56
C ALA A 125 9.61 6.57 9.24
N ASN A 126 10.34 5.50 8.92
CA ASN A 126 11.08 5.43 7.65
C ASN A 126 10.17 5.39 6.42
N ALA A 127 9.01 4.74 6.47
CA ALA A 127 8.07 4.76 5.35
C ALA A 127 7.61 6.20 5.03
N LEU A 128 7.31 6.99 6.07
CA LEU A 128 6.95 8.40 5.94
C LEU A 128 8.15 9.25 5.47
N LEU A 129 9.34 9.04 6.04
CA LEU A 129 10.57 9.72 5.64
C LEU A 129 10.99 9.42 4.19
N ASP A 130 10.65 8.23 3.69
CA ASP A 130 10.84 7.86 2.28
C ASP A 130 9.90 8.61 1.34
N GLY A 131 8.86 9.27 1.87
CA GLY A 131 7.87 10.03 1.13
C GLY A 131 6.63 9.23 0.77
N ALA A 132 6.27 8.19 1.53
CA ALA A 132 4.99 7.53 1.36
C ALA A 132 3.84 8.50 1.68
N ASP A 133 2.82 8.52 0.82
CA ASP A 133 1.62 9.36 1.02
C ASP A 133 0.74 8.80 2.14
N CYS A 134 0.69 7.47 2.27
CA CYS A 134 -0.09 6.76 3.27
C CYS A 134 0.68 5.57 3.86
N VAL A 135 0.35 5.22 5.10
CA VAL A 135 0.71 3.95 5.73
C VAL A 135 -0.55 3.17 6.11
N MET A 136 -0.49 1.84 6.06
CA MET A 136 -1.67 0.99 6.23
C MET A 136 -1.52 -0.02 7.37
N LEU A 137 -2.49 -0.03 8.29
CA LEU A 137 -2.69 -1.10 9.28
C LEU A 137 -3.57 -2.20 8.67
N SER A 138 -3.28 -3.46 9.00
CA SER A 138 -3.93 -4.65 8.44
C SER A 138 -4.64 -5.45 9.54
N GLY A 139 -3.97 -6.45 10.10
CA GLY A 139 -4.52 -7.26 11.19
C GLY A 139 -4.67 -6.46 12.49
N GLU A 140 -3.81 -5.45 12.67
CA GLU A 140 -3.75 -4.59 13.85
C GLU A 140 -5.10 -3.91 14.14
N THR A 141 -5.84 -3.50 13.10
CA THR A 141 -7.14 -2.83 13.24
C THR A 141 -8.34 -3.72 12.90
N SER A 142 -8.17 -4.69 12.01
CA SER A 142 -9.29 -5.56 11.58
C SER A 142 -9.64 -6.65 12.60
N ALA A 143 -8.66 -7.15 13.35
CA ALA A 143 -8.86 -8.25 14.30
C ALA A 143 -7.97 -8.19 15.56
N GLY A 144 -7.13 -7.16 15.69
CA GLY A 144 -6.21 -7.00 16.81
C GLY A 144 -6.89 -6.59 18.13
N GLU A 145 -6.17 -6.79 19.23
CA GLU A 145 -6.63 -6.48 20.60
C GLU A 145 -6.52 -4.98 20.94
N HIS A 146 -5.72 -4.21 20.18
CA HIS A 146 -5.44 -2.80 20.44
C HIS A 146 -5.61 -1.88 19.20
N PRO A 147 -6.77 -1.92 18.51
CA PRO A 147 -6.96 -1.22 17.23
C PRO A 147 -6.85 0.30 17.36
N VAL A 148 -7.41 0.88 18.44
CA VAL A 148 -7.34 2.33 18.68
C VAL A 148 -5.91 2.77 18.95
N SER A 149 -5.17 2.04 19.81
CA SER A 149 -3.78 2.35 20.12
C SER A 149 -2.87 2.26 18.90
N ALA A 150 -3.10 1.29 18.01
CA ALA A 150 -2.33 1.17 16.77
C ALA A 150 -2.54 2.38 15.85
N VAL A 151 -3.78 2.86 15.70
CA VAL A 151 -4.09 4.07 14.92
C VAL A 151 -3.48 5.31 15.57
N THR A 152 -3.64 5.48 16.90
CA THR A 152 -3.06 6.61 17.64
C THR A 152 -1.55 6.66 17.50
N PHE A 153 -0.87 5.51 17.52
CA PHE A 153 0.58 5.47 17.34
C PHE A 153 1.01 5.87 15.92
N ILE A 154 0.28 5.47 14.88
CA ILE A 154 0.55 5.96 13.52
C ILE A 154 0.40 7.48 13.43
N ASP A 155 -0.67 8.04 14.01
CA ASP A 155 -0.93 9.48 14.02
C ASP A 155 0.20 10.25 14.74
N GLU A 156 0.65 9.73 15.88
CA GLU A 156 1.80 10.26 16.59
C GLU A 156 3.07 10.25 15.72
N VAL A 157 3.38 9.12 15.08
CA VAL A 157 4.56 9.00 14.21
C VAL A 157 4.42 9.82 12.92
N ALA A 158 3.22 10.12 12.44
CA ALA A 158 2.99 10.96 11.27
C ALA A 158 3.16 12.46 11.55
N THR A 159 2.79 12.90 12.76
CA THR A 159 2.83 14.31 13.17
C THR A 159 4.22 14.73 13.68
N HIS A 160 4.99 13.82 14.27
CA HIS A 160 6.33 14.11 14.80
C HIS A 160 7.41 14.49 13.75
N PRO A 161 7.43 13.90 12.52
CA PRO A 161 8.38 14.24 11.47
C PRO A 161 7.99 15.49 10.67
N GLU A 162 6.79 16.04 10.82
CA GLU A 162 6.39 17.25 10.07
C GLU A 162 7.41 18.42 10.21
N PRO A 163 8.05 18.67 11.36
CA PRO A 163 9.10 19.66 11.48
C PRO A 163 10.39 19.34 10.72
N TYR A 164 10.67 18.07 10.40
CA TYR A 164 11.84 17.66 9.60
C TYR A 164 11.68 18.01 8.11
N PHE A 165 10.44 18.07 7.64
CA PHE A 165 10.12 18.39 6.24
C PHE A 165 9.86 19.89 5.97
N ARG A 166 9.85 20.72 7.03
CA ARG A 166 9.75 22.19 6.94
C ARG A 166 11.13 22.83 6.96
#